data_AF-A0A3D2I5Y7-F1
#
_entry.id   AF-A0A3D2I5Y7-F1
#
_cell.length_a   1.000
_cell.length_b   1.000
_cell.length_c   1.000
_cell.angle_alpha   90.00
_cell.angle_beta   90.00
_cell.angle_gamma   90.00
#
_symmetry.space_group_name_H-M   'P 1'
#
loop_
_entity.id
_entity.type
_entity.pdbx_description
1 polymer ?
#
loop_
_entity_poly.entity_id
_entity_poly.type
_entity_poly.pdbx_seq_one_letter_code
_entity_poly.pdbx_strand_id
1 'polypeptide(L)'
;MIGEGREPKKDNDLFYTCSLIDYIARKTKNKRADVVNQLGKERIQKIYDLADVYHCDNISRVADDFIEEAKIEQGDFDNVGECQYLIPTYWDIGKVYKRLIKQVAEDEKIDVVDALFQVYRSFLSNKIDDYNSSVYYENPSYLFECYKQNKML
;
A
#
# COMPACT_ATOMS: atom_id res chain seq x y z
N MET A 1 -22.73 19.25 18.86
CA MET A 1 -22.04 18.87 17.61
C MET A 1 -20.63 18.48 17.98
N ILE A 2 -20.33 17.18 18.05
CA ILE A 2 -19.02 16.66 18.48
C ILE A 2 -18.68 15.50 17.53
N GLY A 3 -17.64 15.65 16.70
CA GLY A 3 -16.99 14.51 16.06
C GLY A 3 -16.65 14.56 14.56
N GLU A 4 -16.62 15.70 13.86
CA GLU A 4 -16.20 15.75 12.43
C GLU A 4 -14.67 15.81 12.23
N GLY A 5 -13.89 15.00 12.97
CA GLY A 5 -12.43 15.06 12.91
C GLY A 5 -11.69 13.72 12.89
N ARG A 6 -12.38 12.58 12.99
CA ARG A 6 -11.75 11.25 12.84
C ARG A 6 -11.96 10.75 11.42
N GLU A 7 -10.86 10.38 10.79
CA GLU A 7 -10.88 9.67 9.52
C GLU A 7 -11.78 8.41 9.66
N PRO A 8 -12.60 8.06 8.65
CA PRO A 8 -13.45 6.88 8.72
C PRO A 8 -12.62 5.65 9.08
N LYS A 9 -13.13 4.82 9.98
CA LYS A 9 -12.42 3.62 10.47
C LYS A 9 -11.87 2.78 9.31
N LYS A 10 -12.72 2.45 8.34
CA LYS A 10 -12.36 1.70 7.13
C LYS A 10 -11.24 2.33 6.30
N ASP A 11 -11.16 3.66 6.28
CA ASP A 11 -10.11 4.38 5.58
C ASP A 11 -8.78 4.27 6.35
N ASN A 12 -8.83 4.30 7.68
CA ASN A 12 -7.67 4.09 8.53
C ASN A 12 -7.17 2.62 8.47
N ASP A 13 -8.08 1.66 8.43
CA ASP A 13 -7.77 0.23 8.27
C ASP A 13 -7.06 -0.03 6.93
N LEU A 14 -7.53 0.61 5.85
CA LEU A 14 -6.90 0.53 4.53
C LEU A 14 -5.51 1.18 4.54
N PHE A 15 -5.37 2.30 5.24
CA PHE A 15 -4.08 3.00 5.38
C PHE A 15 -3.05 2.09 6.07
N TYR A 16 -3.41 1.47 7.19
CA TYR A 16 -2.53 0.52 7.86
C TYR A 16 -2.17 -0.66 6.97
N THR A 17 -3.15 -1.24 6.30
CA THR A 17 -2.95 -2.35 5.37
C THR A 17 -1.93 -2.00 4.30
N CYS A 18 -2.06 -0.83 3.67
CA CYS A 18 -1.11 -0.36 2.65
C CYS A 18 0.29 -0.11 3.25
N SER A 19 0.37 0.48 4.44
CA SER A 19 1.64 0.73 5.12
C SER A 19 2.35 -0.53 5.57
N LEU A 20 1.62 -1.56 6.00
CA LEU A 20 2.19 -2.87 6.34
C LEU A 20 2.74 -3.57 5.09
N ILE A 21 2.00 -3.56 3.97
CA ILE A 21 2.49 -4.08 2.69
C ILE A 21 3.79 -3.39 2.28
N ASP A 22 3.82 -2.06 2.35
CA ASP A 22 5.03 -1.27 2.03
C ASP A 22 6.20 -1.62 2.95
N TYR A 23 5.93 -1.79 4.25
CA TYR A 23 6.95 -2.17 5.23
C TYR A 23 7.51 -3.58 4.95
N ILE A 24 6.65 -4.56 4.68
CA ILE A 24 7.03 -5.94 4.31
C ILE A 24 7.87 -5.93 3.03
N ALA A 25 7.45 -5.18 2.02
CA ALA A 25 8.17 -5.06 0.75
C ALA A 25 9.59 -4.51 0.93
N ARG A 26 9.76 -3.44 1.72
CA ARG A 26 11.09 -2.90 2.04
C ARG A 26 11.92 -3.89 2.85
N LYS A 27 11.33 -4.51 3.87
CA LYS A 27 12.03 -5.46 4.77
C LYS A 27 12.49 -6.73 4.05
N THR A 28 11.76 -7.14 3.02
CA THR A 28 12.06 -8.34 2.22
C THR A 28 12.68 -8.02 0.87
N LYS A 29 12.92 -6.74 0.55
CA LYS A 29 13.44 -6.27 -0.74
C LYS A 29 12.66 -6.81 -1.95
N ASN A 30 11.34 -6.78 -1.85
CA ASN A 30 10.43 -7.20 -2.92
C ASN A 30 9.64 -6.00 -3.44
N LYS A 31 9.13 -6.09 -4.66
CA LYS A 31 8.12 -5.13 -5.14
C LYS A 31 6.82 -5.33 -4.35
N ARG A 32 6.07 -4.26 -4.10
CA ARG A 32 4.78 -4.38 -3.37
C ARG A 32 3.79 -5.27 -4.11
N ALA A 33 3.78 -5.24 -5.43
CA ALA A 33 2.97 -6.14 -6.25
C ALA A 33 3.23 -7.62 -5.91
N ASP A 34 4.50 -8.00 -5.76
CA ASP A 34 4.91 -9.37 -5.46
C ASP A 34 4.53 -9.75 -4.03
N VAL A 35 4.71 -8.84 -3.06
CA VAL A 35 4.24 -9.03 -1.68
C VAL A 35 2.73 -9.23 -1.62
N VAL A 36 1.95 -8.39 -2.30
CA VAL A 36 0.48 -8.50 -2.36
C VAL A 36 0.06 -9.84 -2.97
N ASN A 37 0.74 -10.27 -4.04
CA ASN A 37 0.50 -11.56 -4.67
C ASN A 37 0.82 -12.74 -3.73
N GLN A 38 1.92 -12.68 -2.99
CA GLN A 38 2.34 -13.73 -2.06
C GLN A 38 1.45 -13.81 -0.81
N LEU A 39 1.06 -12.66 -0.24
CA LEU A 39 0.12 -12.61 0.88
C LEU A 39 -1.23 -13.23 0.47
N GLY A 40 -1.70 -12.90 -0.73
CA GLY A 40 -2.96 -13.39 -1.27
C GLY A 40 -4.19 -12.76 -0.61
N LYS A 41 -5.37 -12.95 -1.22
CA LYS A 41 -6.60 -12.24 -0.81
C LYS A 41 -6.99 -12.52 0.65
N GLU A 42 -6.82 -13.76 1.11
CA GLU A 42 -7.17 -14.16 2.47
C GLU A 42 -6.38 -13.41 3.54
N ARG A 43 -5.05 -13.31 3.39
CA ARG A 43 -4.21 -12.61 4.38
C ARG A 43 -4.38 -11.10 4.30
N ILE A 44 -4.54 -10.54 3.09
CA ILE A 44 -4.85 -9.11 2.93
C ILE A 44 -6.19 -8.77 3.61
N GLN A 45 -7.22 -9.61 3.43
CA GLN A 45 -8.49 -9.43 4.11
C GLN A 45 -8.33 -9.51 5.64
N LYS A 46 -7.57 -10.50 6.14
CA LYS A 46 -7.25 -10.64 7.58
C LYS A 46 -6.55 -9.39 8.12
N ILE A 47 -5.59 -8.82 7.38
CA ILE A 47 -4.88 -7.59 7.76
C ILE A 47 -5.87 -6.42 7.84
N TYR A 48 -6.71 -6.27 6.82
CA TYR A 48 -7.69 -5.20 6.74
C TYR A 48 -8.75 -5.27 7.85
N ASP A 49 -9.33 -6.46 8.07
CA ASP A 49 -10.39 -6.66 9.06
C ASP A 49 -9.90 -6.53 10.51
N LEU A 50 -8.62 -6.82 10.77
CA LEU A 50 -7.99 -6.77 12.09
C LEU A 50 -7.03 -5.59 12.27
N ALA A 51 -7.09 -4.58 11.38
CA ALA A 51 -6.17 -3.45 11.40
C ALA A 51 -6.15 -2.73 12.76
N ASP A 52 -7.30 -2.54 13.42
CA ASP A 52 -7.37 -1.93 14.77
C ASP A 52 -6.51 -2.65 15.81
N VAL A 53 -6.47 -3.98 15.73
CA VAL A 53 -5.71 -4.81 16.68
C VAL A 53 -4.23 -4.66 16.38
N TYR A 54 -3.86 -4.76 15.10
CA TYR A 54 -2.47 -4.63 14.67
C TYR A 54 -1.90 -3.23 14.83
N HIS A 55 -2.74 -2.19 14.84
CA HIS A 55 -2.36 -0.81 15.16
C HIS A 55 -1.80 -0.65 16.58
N CYS A 56 -2.22 -1.51 17.53
CA CYS A 56 -1.70 -1.50 18.89
C CYS A 56 -0.34 -2.20 19.01
N ASP A 57 0.03 -2.99 18.01
CA ASP A 57 1.29 -3.74 17.96
C ASP A 57 2.38 -2.98 17.20
N ASN A 58 3.63 -3.41 17.39
CA ASN A 58 4.74 -2.91 16.59
C ASN A 58 4.63 -3.45 15.14
N ILE A 59 4.62 -2.56 14.15
CA ILE A 59 4.49 -2.93 12.73
C ILE A 59 5.57 -3.93 12.28
N SER A 60 6.78 -3.89 12.85
CA SER A 60 7.82 -4.87 12.56
C SER A 60 7.43 -6.27 13.01
N ARG A 61 6.81 -6.41 14.18
CA ARG A 61 6.36 -7.70 14.71
C ARG A 61 5.26 -8.28 13.82
N VAL A 62 4.26 -7.45 13.49
CA VAL A 62 3.16 -7.83 12.59
C VAL A 62 3.70 -8.23 11.21
N ALA A 63 4.66 -7.47 10.68
CA ALA A 63 5.30 -7.80 9.41
C ALA A 63 6.02 -9.15 9.46
N ASP A 64 6.77 -9.45 10.52
CA ASP A 64 7.46 -10.73 10.69
C ASP A 64 6.48 -11.91 10.70
N ASP A 65 5.36 -11.78 11.43
CA ASP A 65 4.32 -12.81 11.49
C ASP A 65 3.78 -13.12 10.06
N PHE A 66 3.47 -12.09 9.27
CA PHE A 66 2.95 -12.27 7.90
C PHE A 66 4.01 -12.72 6.88
N ILE A 67 5.26 -12.30 7.04
CA ILE A 67 6.38 -12.79 6.22
C ILE A 67 6.54 -14.29 6.40
N GLU A 68 6.52 -14.77 7.65
CA GLU A 68 6.62 -16.20 7.97
C GLU A 68 5.38 -16.97 7.48
N GLU A 69 4.17 -16.49 7.78
CA GLU A 69 2.90 -17.13 7.39
C GLU A 69 2.76 -17.28 5.87
N ALA A 70 3.23 -16.29 5.09
CA ALA A 70 3.17 -16.28 3.64
C ALA A 70 4.45 -16.83 2.97
N LYS A 71 5.48 -17.17 3.76
CA LYS A 71 6.79 -17.64 3.28
C LYS A 71 7.42 -16.69 2.27
N ILE A 72 7.39 -15.39 2.58
CA ILE A 72 7.97 -14.36 1.71
C ILE A 72 9.49 -14.44 1.82
N GLU A 73 10.14 -14.74 0.71
CA GLU A 73 11.59 -14.81 0.61
C GLU A 73 12.23 -13.43 0.38
N GLN A 74 13.53 -13.33 0.62
CA GLN A 74 14.29 -12.11 0.35
C GLN A 74 14.48 -11.93 -1.16
N GLY A 75 14.06 -10.78 -1.68
CA GLY A 75 14.28 -10.36 -3.05
C GLY A 75 15.53 -9.47 -3.21
N ASP A 76 15.61 -8.81 -4.36
CA ASP A 76 16.71 -7.94 -4.78
C ASP A 76 16.29 -6.47 -5.02
N PHE A 77 15.02 -6.13 -4.80
CA PHE A 77 14.47 -4.80 -5.01
C PHE A 77 14.66 -3.90 -3.78
N ASP A 78 15.76 -3.17 -3.74
CA ASP A 78 16.12 -2.27 -2.63
C ASP A 78 15.91 -0.79 -2.99
N ASN A 79 14.66 -0.40 -3.22
CA ASN A 79 14.33 0.99 -3.57
C ASN A 79 14.64 2.02 -2.45
N VAL A 80 14.91 1.55 -1.23
CA VAL A 80 15.32 2.37 -0.08
C VAL A 80 16.82 2.63 -0.13
N GLY A 81 17.62 1.59 -0.31
CA GLY A 81 19.08 1.68 -0.40
C GLY A 81 19.58 2.34 -1.69
N GLU A 82 18.80 2.26 -2.77
CA GLU A 82 19.11 2.87 -4.07
C GLU A 82 18.64 4.33 -4.19
N CYS A 83 17.88 4.84 -3.22
CA CYS A 83 17.37 6.21 -3.24
C CYS A 83 18.48 7.22 -2.94
N GLN A 84 18.62 8.22 -3.81
CA GLN A 84 19.62 9.28 -3.67
C GLN A 84 19.13 10.50 -2.87
N TYR A 85 17.87 10.46 -2.42
CA TYR A 85 17.16 11.58 -1.82
C TYR A 85 16.50 11.22 -0.49
N LEU A 86 15.58 12.07 -0.01
CA LEU A 86 14.82 11.83 1.20
C LEU A 86 13.80 10.71 0.96
N ILE A 87 14.03 9.58 1.61
CA ILE A 87 13.20 8.39 1.47
C ILE A 87 11.84 8.64 2.16
N PRO A 88 10.71 8.52 1.45
CA PRO A 88 9.39 8.63 2.06
C PRO A 88 9.21 7.49 3.07
N THR A 89 8.50 7.76 4.17
CA THR A 89 8.19 6.71 5.14
C THR A 89 7.19 5.72 4.55
N TYR A 90 7.09 4.53 5.15
CA TYR A 90 6.08 3.54 4.76
C TYR A 90 4.65 4.01 5.08
N TRP A 91 4.50 4.97 6.00
CA TRP A 91 3.24 5.68 6.22
C TRP A 91 2.91 6.62 5.06
N ASP A 92 3.88 7.38 4.57
CA ASP A 92 3.65 8.31 3.45
C ASP A 92 3.18 7.56 2.21
N ILE A 93 3.86 6.46 1.87
CA ILE A 93 3.50 5.62 0.72
C ILE A 93 2.17 4.91 0.94
N GLY A 94 1.92 4.39 2.15
CA GLY A 94 0.62 3.80 2.49
C GLY A 94 -0.54 4.78 2.31
N LYS A 95 -0.33 6.07 2.59
CA LYS A 95 -1.32 7.14 2.36
C LYS A 95 -1.61 7.35 0.88
N VAL A 96 -0.59 7.31 0.02
CA VAL A 96 -0.74 7.44 -1.44
C VAL A 96 -1.58 6.29 -1.98
N TYR A 97 -1.21 5.04 -1.67
CA TYR A 97 -1.96 3.86 -2.11
C TYR A 97 -3.39 3.85 -1.58
N LYS A 98 -3.60 4.12 -0.29
CA LYS A 98 -4.94 4.20 0.31
C LYS A 98 -5.87 5.15 -0.43
N ARG A 99 -5.39 6.34 -0.80
CA ARG A 99 -6.18 7.34 -1.54
C ARG A 99 -6.55 6.84 -2.94
N LEU A 100 -5.57 6.27 -3.66
CA LEU A 100 -5.78 5.75 -5.00
C LEU A 100 -6.76 4.56 -5.00
N ILE A 101 -6.54 3.57 -4.11
CA ILE A 101 -7.39 2.37 -3.98
C ILE A 101 -8.83 2.75 -3.66
N LYS A 102 -9.04 3.73 -2.76
CA LYS A 102 -10.38 4.22 -2.44
C LYS A 102 -11.10 4.79 -3.67
N GLN A 103 -10.42 5.62 -4.45
CA GLN A 103 -11.00 6.20 -5.68
C GLN A 103 -11.33 5.12 -6.71
N VAL A 104 -10.46 4.12 -6.87
CA VAL A 104 -10.69 2.96 -7.75
C VAL A 104 -11.89 2.13 -7.29
N ALA A 105 -11.99 1.82 -5.99
CA ALA A 105 -13.11 1.07 -5.45
C ALA A 105 -14.46 1.80 -5.65
N GLU A 106 -14.48 3.11 -5.45
CA GLU A 106 -15.67 3.95 -5.63
C GLU A 106 -16.09 4.07 -7.12
N ASP A 107 -15.14 4.28 -8.04
CA ASP A 107 -15.41 4.43 -9.48
C ASP A 107 -15.85 3.12 -10.12
N GLU A 108 -15.16 2.01 -9.81
CA GLU A 108 -15.45 0.69 -10.39
C GLU A 108 -16.57 -0.06 -9.64
N LYS A 109 -16.99 0.43 -8.47
CA LYS A 109 -18.02 -0.17 -7.59
C LYS A 109 -17.67 -1.61 -7.17
N ILE A 110 -16.42 -1.81 -6.77
CA ILE A 110 -15.88 -3.09 -6.33
C ILE A 110 -15.48 -3.05 -4.85
N ASP A 111 -15.21 -4.23 -4.28
CA ASP A 111 -14.68 -4.30 -2.92
C ASP A 111 -13.28 -3.66 -2.82
N VAL A 112 -12.99 -3.08 -1.65
CA VAL A 112 -11.74 -2.35 -1.40
C VAL A 112 -10.51 -3.25 -1.51
N VAL A 113 -10.61 -4.52 -1.10
CA VAL A 113 -9.51 -5.48 -1.23
C VAL A 113 -9.32 -5.86 -2.70
N ASP A 114 -10.40 -6.00 -3.47
CA ASP A 114 -10.28 -6.24 -4.92
C ASP A 114 -9.63 -5.04 -5.63
N ALA A 115 -10.00 -3.81 -5.29
CA ALA A 115 -9.35 -2.60 -5.79
C ALA A 115 -7.87 -2.52 -5.40
N LEU A 116 -7.51 -2.93 -4.17
CA LEU A 116 -6.13 -3.02 -3.72
C LEU A 116 -5.30 -3.92 -4.65
N PHE A 117 -5.80 -5.13 -4.96
CA PHE A 117 -5.12 -6.02 -5.88
C PHE A 117 -4.95 -5.42 -7.27
N GLN A 118 -5.97 -4.73 -7.80
CA GLN A 118 -5.88 -4.08 -9.10
C GLN A 118 -4.80 -2.98 -9.12
N VAL A 119 -4.81 -2.09 -8.11
CA VAL A 119 -3.85 -0.97 -8.02
C VAL A 119 -2.41 -1.46 -7.89
N TYR A 120 -2.13 -2.40 -6.99
CA TYR A 120 -0.77 -2.90 -6.81
C TYR A 120 -0.25 -3.70 -8.01
N ARG A 121 -1.14 -4.31 -8.81
CA ARG A 121 -0.76 -5.00 -10.05
C ARG A 121 -0.64 -4.05 -11.26
N SER A 122 -1.05 -2.80 -11.12
CA SER A 122 -1.00 -1.82 -12.21
C SER A 122 0.42 -1.31 -12.49
N PHE A 123 0.64 -0.74 -13.68
CA PHE A 123 1.91 -0.10 -14.03
C PHE A 123 2.29 1.03 -13.07
N LEU A 124 1.29 1.69 -12.48
CA LEU A 124 1.46 2.86 -11.63
C LEU A 124 2.13 2.51 -10.30
N SER A 125 1.98 1.26 -9.82
CA SER A 125 2.69 0.80 -8.62
C SER A 125 4.21 0.95 -8.79
N ASN A 126 4.76 0.51 -9.93
CA ASN A 126 6.20 0.68 -10.21
C ASN A 126 6.64 2.15 -10.27
N LYS A 127 5.73 3.08 -10.62
CA LYS A 127 6.03 4.52 -10.68
C LYS A 127 5.97 5.18 -9.30
N ILE A 128 5.01 4.79 -8.47
CA ILE A 128 4.91 5.25 -7.07
C ILE A 128 6.08 4.72 -6.25
N ASP A 129 6.52 3.50 -6.53
CA ASP A 129 7.59 2.81 -5.80
C ASP A 129 9.01 3.29 -6.19
N ASP A 130 9.13 4.06 -7.27
CA ASP A 130 10.38 4.71 -7.68
C ASP A 130 10.60 5.98 -6.85
N TYR A 131 11.36 5.83 -5.76
CA TYR A 131 11.67 6.91 -4.82
C TYR A 131 12.67 7.94 -5.35
N ASN A 132 13.23 7.73 -6.56
CA ASN A 132 14.00 8.74 -7.26
C ASN A 132 13.12 9.61 -8.18
N SER A 133 11.81 9.34 -8.25
CA SER A 133 10.82 10.14 -8.97
C SER A 133 9.94 10.96 -8.02
N SER A 134 9.27 12.00 -8.53
CA SER A 134 8.30 12.78 -7.74
C SER A 134 6.89 12.19 -7.72
N VAL A 135 6.65 11.03 -8.33
CA VAL A 135 5.29 10.52 -8.61
C VAL A 135 4.47 10.34 -7.33
N TYR A 136 5.08 9.90 -6.23
CA TYR A 136 4.38 9.73 -4.95
C TYR A 136 4.04 11.05 -4.24
N TYR A 137 4.55 12.19 -4.73
CA TYR A 137 4.14 13.54 -4.29
C TYR A 137 2.98 14.10 -5.11
N GLU A 138 2.61 13.45 -6.22
CA GLU A 138 1.56 13.95 -7.11
C GLU A 138 0.18 13.93 -6.44
N ASN A 139 -0.72 14.75 -6.97
CA ASN A 139 -2.07 14.83 -6.46
C ASN A 139 -2.83 13.49 -6.68
N PRO A 140 -3.65 13.03 -5.71
CA PRO A 140 -4.44 11.81 -5.85
C PRO A 140 -5.27 11.74 -7.15
N SER A 141 -5.88 12.85 -7.57
CA SER A 141 -6.65 12.90 -8.82
C SER A 141 -5.78 12.66 -10.04
N TYR A 142 -4.54 13.17 -10.05
CA TYR A 142 -3.60 12.92 -11.16
C TYR A 142 -3.22 11.44 -11.22
N LEU A 143 -2.90 10.83 -10.09
CA LEU A 143 -2.57 9.40 -10.02
C LEU A 143 -3.75 8.53 -10.47
N PHE A 144 -4.97 8.88 -10.08
CA PHE A 144 -6.17 8.19 -10.50
C PHE A 144 -6.44 8.30 -12.01
N GLU A 145 -6.27 9.49 -12.59
CA GLU A 145 -6.37 9.66 -14.04
C GLU A 145 -5.30 8.87 -14.79
N CYS A 146 -4.06 8.84 -14.28
CA CYS A 146 -2.99 8.00 -14.84
C CYS A 146 -3.34 6.51 -14.77
N TYR A 147 -3.93 6.06 -13.66
CA TYR A 147 -4.41 4.68 -13.50
C TYR A 147 -5.49 4.36 -14.54
N LYS A 148 -6.53 5.21 -14.66
CA LYS A 148 -7.64 5.00 -15.61
C LYS A 148 -7.19 4.99 -17.07
N GLN A 149 -6.24 5.85 -17.42
CA GLN A 149 -5.72 5.94 -18.79
C GLN A 149 -4.59 4.95 -19.08
N ASN A 150 -4.13 4.19 -18.08
CA ASN A 150 -3.02 3.25 -18.17
C ASN A 150 -1.73 3.88 -18.75
N LYS A 151 -1.45 5.14 -18.42
CA LYS A 151 -0.25 5.90 -18.84
C LYS A 151 0.01 7.08 -17.90
N MET A 152 1.26 7.55 -17.84
CA MET A 152 1.57 8.85 -17.21
C MET A 152 1.09 9.99 -18.12
N LEU A 153 0.55 11.06 -17.52
CA LEU A 153 0.00 12.24 -18.21
C LEU A 153 0.96 13.43 -18.21
#